data_AF-A0A1G5ZD38-F1
#
_entry.id   AF-A0A1G5ZD38-F1
#
_cell.length_a   1.000
_cell.length_b   1.000
_cell.length_c   1.000
_cell.angle_alpha   90.00
_cell.angle_beta   90.00
_cell.angle_gamma   90.00
#
_symmetry.space_group_name_H-M   'P 1'
#
loop_
_entity.id
_entity.type
_entity.pdbx_description
1 polymer ?
#
loop_
_entity_poly.entity_id
_entity_poly.type
_entity_poly.pdbx_seq_one_letter_code
_entity_poly.pdbx_strand_id
1 'polypeptide(L)'
;MENFIGELLQRIDASGKNFSERAFEILSRDIEPLLRLLFILVVLFYGAQLALGMSRLSAAEIIGRVARVFVILVLVSTWSNFDTLVYLWLTKVPEAAGRAVLSASATGVTEPTNGLSQIWETANLAASTFSEQAGYFSVLPALIGMIIMAFAGLFVAVALGILVLAKVILWVLLGTAPVFIACMFFDATRAYAMGWLNQSLLYALIPLFVYVIAAFLIAAMAPELTKINQISGSRELKLSDLGAFIMLCLAGSFVLIQIQSLAQGIVGGLSIPVGHRSRALTMQGVLFGRRALGGSARQMQAAVHRVQARLHTPQTLSRDAMQRAITANGHPR
;
A
#
# COMPACT_ATOMS: atom_id res chain seq x y z
N MET A 1 -26.31 -14.73 -10.06
CA MET A 1 -26.65 -13.30 -10.12
C MET A 1 -25.44 -12.61 -10.72
N GLU A 2 -25.56 -12.04 -11.92
CA GLU A 2 -24.45 -11.35 -12.58
C GLU A 2 -23.89 -10.23 -11.67
N ASN A 3 -22.57 -10.06 -11.66
CA ASN A 3 -21.76 -9.33 -10.67
C ASN A 3 -22.22 -7.88 -10.40
N PHE A 4 -23.20 -7.68 -9.52
CA PHE A 4 -23.64 -6.38 -9.03
C PHE A 4 -22.46 -5.50 -8.55
N ILE A 5 -21.51 -6.10 -7.81
CA ILE A 5 -20.29 -5.41 -7.34
C ILE A 5 -19.43 -4.93 -8.52
N GLY A 6 -19.32 -5.73 -9.58
CA GLY A 6 -18.60 -5.39 -10.80
C GLY A 6 -19.23 -4.21 -11.54
N GLU A 7 -20.54 -4.24 -11.74
CA GLU A 7 -21.28 -3.16 -12.39
C GLU A 7 -21.24 -1.85 -11.59
N LEU A 8 -21.39 -1.94 -10.26
CA LEU A 8 -21.28 -0.77 -9.39
C LEU A 8 -19.89 -0.14 -9.48
N LEU A 9 -18.82 -0.94 -9.42
CA LEU A 9 -17.46 -0.38 -9.53
C LEU A 9 -17.20 0.21 -10.92
N GLN A 10 -17.70 -0.38 -12.01
CA GLN A 10 -17.58 0.21 -13.34
C GLN A 10 -18.31 1.56 -13.46
N ARG A 11 -19.52 1.67 -12.90
CA ARG A 11 -20.26 2.94 -12.87
C ARG A 11 -19.55 4.00 -12.04
N ILE A 12 -19.01 3.60 -10.89
CA ILE A 12 -18.21 4.46 -10.01
C ILE A 12 -16.95 4.92 -10.75
N ASP A 13 -16.27 4.02 -11.47
CA ASP A 13 -15.08 4.33 -12.26
C ASP A 13 -15.34 5.32 -13.41
N ALA A 14 -16.45 5.12 -14.13
CA ALA A 14 -16.85 6.04 -15.19
C ALA A 14 -17.18 7.43 -14.64
N SER A 15 -17.89 7.51 -13.51
CA SER A 15 -18.18 8.78 -12.83
C SER A 15 -16.89 9.48 -12.38
N GLY A 16 -15.95 8.71 -11.83
CA GLY A 16 -14.65 9.18 -11.37
C GLY A 16 -13.77 9.78 -12.46
N LYS A 17 -13.70 9.13 -13.64
CA LYS A 17 -12.99 9.67 -14.80
C LYS A 17 -13.58 11.00 -15.25
N ASN A 18 -14.91 11.05 -15.41
CA ASN A 18 -15.61 12.28 -15.80
C ASN A 18 -15.41 13.42 -14.79
N PHE A 19 -15.42 13.12 -13.49
CA PHE A 19 -15.15 14.10 -12.44
C PHE A 19 -13.72 14.65 -12.56
N SER A 20 -12.73 13.76 -12.69
CA SER A 20 -11.31 14.13 -12.80
C SER A 20 -11.07 14.99 -14.04
N GLU A 21 -11.65 14.61 -15.17
CA GLU A 21 -11.56 15.33 -16.44
C GLU A 21 -12.11 16.75 -16.33
N ARG A 22 -13.33 16.91 -15.81
CA ARG A 22 -13.94 18.23 -15.63
C ARG A 22 -13.14 19.11 -14.67
N ALA A 23 -12.70 18.56 -13.54
CA ALA A 23 -11.88 19.30 -12.58
C ALA A 23 -10.55 19.75 -13.21
N PHE A 24 -9.90 18.85 -13.95
CA PHE A 24 -8.67 19.12 -14.66
C PHE A 24 -8.85 20.23 -15.70
N GLU A 25 -9.89 20.15 -16.53
CA GLU A 25 -10.16 21.16 -17.57
C GLU A 25 -10.42 22.54 -16.99
N ILE A 26 -11.21 22.63 -15.92
CA ILE A 26 -11.50 23.92 -15.25
C ILE A 26 -10.19 24.54 -14.74
N LEU A 27 -9.39 23.76 -14.00
CA LEU A 27 -8.14 24.26 -13.42
C LEU A 27 -7.10 24.60 -14.50
N SER A 28 -7.04 23.79 -15.56
CA SER A 28 -6.07 24.01 -16.65
C SER A 28 -6.37 25.27 -17.45
N ARG A 29 -7.65 25.61 -17.67
CA ARG A 29 -8.03 26.84 -18.38
C ARG A 29 -7.50 28.11 -17.70
N ASP A 30 -7.47 28.12 -16.37
CA ASP A 30 -6.98 29.27 -15.60
C ASP A 30 -5.45 29.29 -15.49
N ILE A 31 -4.82 28.10 -15.41
CA ILE A 31 -3.38 27.94 -15.14
C ILE A 31 -2.55 27.98 -16.43
N GLU A 32 -3.05 27.41 -17.52
CA GLU A 32 -2.31 27.26 -18.79
C GLU A 32 -1.80 28.60 -19.35
N PRO A 33 -2.59 29.69 -19.42
CA PRO A 33 -2.12 30.96 -19.96
C PRO A 33 -0.94 31.52 -19.17
N LEU A 34 -0.98 31.40 -17.84
CA LEU A 34 0.10 31.81 -16.95
C LEU A 34 1.36 30.96 -17.22
N LEU A 35 1.23 29.64 -17.27
CA LEU A 35 2.35 28.73 -17.57
C LEU A 35 2.97 29.01 -18.95
N ARG A 36 2.14 29.31 -19.94
CA ARG A 36 2.59 29.65 -21.30
C ARG A 36 3.39 30.95 -21.31
N LEU A 37 2.95 31.98 -20.60
CA LEU A 37 3.71 33.23 -20.45
C LEU A 37 5.05 32.99 -19.75
N LEU A 38 5.06 32.24 -18.65
CA LEU A 38 6.30 31.89 -17.96
C LEU A 38 7.24 31.05 -18.83
N PHE A 39 6.71 30.13 -19.64
CA PHE A 39 7.50 29.36 -20.59
C PHE A 39 8.16 30.25 -21.64
N ILE A 40 7.39 31.19 -22.25
CA ILE A 40 7.94 32.17 -23.20
C ILE A 40 9.04 33.00 -22.55
N LEU A 41 8.82 33.46 -21.31
CA LEU A 41 9.82 34.25 -20.57
C LEU A 41 11.09 33.44 -20.28
N VAL A 42 10.95 32.17 -19.89
CA VAL A 42 12.09 31.26 -19.67
C VAL A 42 12.87 31.04 -20.96
N VAL A 43 12.18 30.77 -22.08
CA VAL A 43 12.82 30.58 -23.39
C VAL A 43 13.53 31.85 -23.84
N LEU A 44 12.90 33.02 -23.67
CA LEU A 44 13.49 34.31 -24.01
C LEU A 44 14.73 34.60 -23.16
N PHE A 45 14.64 34.39 -21.85
CA PHE A 45 15.74 34.63 -20.91
C PHE A 45 16.96 33.77 -21.25
N TYR A 46 16.77 32.46 -21.40
CA TYR A 46 17.88 31.56 -21.76
C TYR A 46 18.35 31.74 -23.21
N GLY A 47 17.45 32.06 -24.14
CA GLY A 47 17.78 32.36 -25.53
C GLY A 47 18.65 33.62 -25.66
N ALA A 48 18.29 34.70 -24.96
CA ALA A 48 19.09 35.91 -24.89
C ALA A 48 20.46 35.66 -24.23
N GLN A 49 20.50 34.85 -23.16
CA GLN A 49 21.76 34.50 -22.48
C GLN A 49 22.72 33.70 -23.38
N LEU A 50 22.18 32.85 -24.26
CA LEU A 50 22.95 32.15 -25.30
C LEU A 50 23.43 33.12 -26.39
N ALA A 51 22.54 33.98 -26.90
CA ALA A 51 22.85 34.93 -27.97
C ALA A 51 23.91 35.95 -27.56
N LEU A 52 23.89 36.40 -26.30
CA LEU A 52 24.83 37.39 -25.78
C LEU A 52 26.17 36.79 -25.31
N GLY A 53 26.38 35.47 -25.43
CA GLY A 53 27.64 34.80 -25.05
C GLY A 53 27.98 34.85 -23.56
N MET A 54 27.07 35.33 -22.71
CA MET A 54 27.26 35.48 -21.25
C MET A 54 26.94 34.18 -20.47
N SER A 55 26.69 33.07 -21.17
CA SER A 55 26.29 31.82 -20.55
C SER A 55 27.50 31.10 -19.94
N ARG A 56 27.52 31.00 -18.61
CA ARG A 56 28.39 30.07 -17.86
C ARG A 56 27.88 28.62 -17.91
N LEU A 57 26.71 28.39 -18.50
CA LEU A 57 26.00 27.12 -18.58
C LEU A 57 26.19 26.50 -19.96
N SER A 58 26.31 25.18 -20.02
CA SER A 58 26.38 24.46 -21.29
C SER A 58 25.03 24.53 -22.04
N ALA A 59 25.07 24.56 -23.37
CA ALA A 59 23.86 24.52 -24.20
C ALA A 59 22.95 23.32 -23.85
N ALA A 60 23.55 22.17 -23.51
CA ALA A 60 22.80 20.98 -23.09
C ALA A 60 22.02 21.19 -21.78
N GLU A 61 22.57 21.96 -20.83
CA GLU A 61 21.89 22.25 -19.55
C GLU A 61 20.68 23.15 -19.77
N ILE A 62 20.80 24.12 -20.69
CA ILE A 62 19.71 25.02 -21.06
C ILE A 62 18.59 24.26 -21.76
N ILE A 63 18.94 23.41 -22.74
CA ILE A 63 17.98 22.55 -23.44
C ILE A 63 17.24 21.65 -22.44
N GLY A 64 17.96 21.02 -21.50
CA GLY A 64 17.33 20.18 -20.47
C GLY A 64 16.36 20.95 -19.56
N ARG A 65 16.66 22.20 -19.22
CA ARG A 65 15.75 23.07 -18.43
C ARG A 65 14.51 23.45 -19.23
N VAL A 66 14.68 23.89 -20.48
CA VAL A 66 13.55 24.26 -21.35
C VAL A 66 12.67 23.06 -21.65
N ALA A 67 13.26 21.89 -21.93
CA ALA A 67 12.54 20.65 -22.19
C ALA A 67 11.70 20.22 -20.97
N ARG A 68 12.23 20.35 -19.75
CA ARG A 68 11.46 20.07 -18.53
C ARG A 68 10.22 20.97 -18.42
N VAL A 69 10.39 22.26 -18.65
CA VAL A 69 9.26 23.22 -18.58
C VAL A 69 8.26 22.94 -19.70
N PHE A 70 8.73 22.57 -20.89
CA PHE A 70 7.88 22.18 -22.01
C PHE A 70 7.03 20.95 -21.66
N VAL A 71 7.61 19.92 -21.04
CA VAL A 71 6.85 18.74 -20.57
C VAL A 71 5.78 19.12 -19.56
N ILE A 72 6.09 20.01 -18.61
CA ILE A 72 5.11 20.54 -17.65
C ILE A 72 3.94 21.22 -18.38
N LEU A 73 4.23 22.05 -19.38
CA LEU A 73 3.21 22.74 -20.17
C LEU A 73 2.34 21.77 -20.97
N VAL A 74 2.94 20.77 -21.63
CA VAL A 74 2.21 19.74 -22.38
C VAL A 74 1.29 18.91 -21.49
N LEU A 75 1.74 18.59 -20.28
CA LEU A 75 0.95 17.84 -19.31
C LEU A 75 -0.24 18.64 -18.76
N VAL A 76 -0.13 19.96 -18.63
CA VAL A 76 -1.19 20.82 -18.10
C VAL A 76 -2.15 21.29 -19.20
N SER A 77 -1.69 21.42 -20.45
CA SER A 77 -2.47 22.09 -21.50
C SER A 77 -3.75 21.35 -21.91
N THR A 78 -3.72 20.01 -21.94
CA THR A 78 -4.88 19.23 -22.35
C THR A 78 -5.07 17.99 -21.50
N TRP A 79 -6.33 17.68 -21.20
CA TRP A 79 -6.70 16.43 -20.55
C TRP A 79 -6.21 15.22 -21.34
N SER A 80 -6.29 15.23 -22.68
CA SER A 80 -5.86 14.10 -23.51
C SER A 80 -4.38 13.74 -23.33
N ASN A 81 -3.49 14.74 -23.24
CA ASN A 81 -2.08 14.51 -22.95
C ASN A 81 -1.90 13.92 -21.54
N PHE A 82 -2.60 14.47 -20.55
CA PHE A 82 -2.55 14.00 -19.18
C PHE A 82 -3.12 12.58 -19.02
N ASP A 83 -4.22 12.27 -19.71
CA ASP A 83 -4.90 10.98 -19.68
C ASP A 83 -3.94 9.88 -20.14
N THR A 84 -3.30 10.12 -21.29
CA THR A 84 -2.40 9.18 -21.94
C THR A 84 -1.11 8.97 -21.17
N LEU A 85 -0.51 10.05 -20.63
CA LEU A 85 0.82 10.01 -20.04
C LEU A 85 0.81 9.66 -18.55
N VAL A 86 -0.22 10.07 -17.81
CA VAL A 86 -0.23 10.03 -16.34
C VAL A 86 -1.45 9.28 -15.83
N TYR A 87 -2.67 9.69 -16.22
CA TYR A 87 -3.91 9.12 -15.67
C TYR A 87 -4.01 7.62 -15.90
N LEU A 88 -3.83 7.15 -17.15
CA LEU A 88 -3.92 5.74 -17.50
C LEU A 88 -2.85 4.93 -16.79
N TRP A 89 -1.64 5.47 -16.67
CA TRP A 89 -0.56 4.78 -15.96
C TRP A 89 -0.90 4.60 -14.49
N LEU A 90 -1.30 5.67 -13.78
CA LEU A 90 -1.62 5.59 -12.36
C LEU A 90 -2.87 4.76 -12.07
N THR A 91 -3.89 4.81 -12.94
CA THR A 91 -5.15 4.11 -12.68
C THR A 91 -5.13 2.66 -13.16
N LYS A 92 -4.59 2.38 -14.36
CA LYS A 92 -4.73 1.05 -14.99
C LYS A 92 -3.56 0.13 -14.77
N VAL A 93 -2.33 0.64 -14.65
CA VAL A 93 -1.14 -0.24 -14.56
C VAL A 93 -1.10 -0.99 -13.23
N PRO A 94 -1.23 -0.33 -12.05
CA PRO A 94 -1.26 -1.05 -10.78
C PRO A 94 -2.43 -2.02 -10.67
N GLU A 95 -3.61 -1.63 -11.16
CA GLU A 95 -4.79 -2.51 -11.18
C GLU A 95 -4.57 -3.73 -12.08
N ALA A 96 -4.01 -3.55 -13.27
CA ALA A 96 -3.68 -4.66 -14.17
C ALA A 96 -2.64 -5.61 -13.56
N ALA A 97 -1.63 -5.08 -12.86
CA ALA A 97 -0.66 -5.89 -12.15
C ALA A 97 -1.32 -6.70 -11.03
N GLY A 98 -2.18 -6.09 -10.21
CA GLY A 98 -2.93 -6.80 -9.16
C GLY A 98 -3.85 -7.89 -9.73
N ARG A 99 -4.53 -7.61 -10.85
CA ARG A 99 -5.37 -8.60 -11.57
C ARG A 99 -4.56 -9.77 -12.12
N ALA A 100 -3.37 -9.52 -12.64
CA ALA A 100 -2.48 -10.57 -13.15
C ALA A 100 -2.00 -11.51 -12.02
N VAL A 101 -1.75 -10.97 -10.82
CA VAL A 101 -1.41 -11.80 -9.65
C VAL A 101 -2.63 -12.62 -9.20
N LEU A 102 -3.81 -12.00 -9.20
CA LEU A 102 -5.07 -12.68 -8.85
C LEU A 102 -5.37 -13.84 -9.81
N SER A 103 -5.26 -13.63 -11.12
CA SER A 103 -5.49 -14.68 -12.12
C SER A 103 -4.48 -15.83 -12.05
N ALA A 104 -3.24 -15.54 -11.62
CA ALA A 104 -2.22 -16.55 -11.40
C ALA A 104 -2.45 -17.38 -10.13
N SER A 105 -3.31 -16.95 -9.20
CA SER A 105 -3.45 -17.54 -7.86
C SER A 105 -4.23 -18.87 -7.81
N ALA A 106 -4.39 -19.56 -8.95
CA ALA A 106 -5.07 -20.86 -9.10
C ALA A 106 -6.55 -20.93 -8.64
N THR A 107 -7.16 -19.79 -8.30
CA THR A 107 -8.57 -19.68 -7.87
C THR A 107 -9.56 -19.58 -9.04
N GLY A 108 -9.08 -19.39 -10.28
CA GLY A 108 -9.93 -19.16 -11.45
C GLY A 108 -10.57 -17.77 -11.51
N VAL A 109 -10.22 -16.88 -10.58
CA VAL A 109 -10.74 -15.50 -10.51
C VAL A 109 -9.89 -14.57 -11.37
N THR A 110 -10.50 -13.94 -12.37
CA THR A 110 -9.81 -12.97 -13.23
C THR A 110 -10.04 -11.51 -12.82
N GLU A 111 -11.17 -11.23 -12.16
CA GLU A 111 -11.54 -9.89 -11.71
C GLU A 111 -11.74 -9.87 -10.19
N PRO A 112 -11.16 -8.89 -9.47
CA PRO A 112 -11.23 -8.81 -8.01
C PRO A 112 -12.66 -8.62 -7.48
N THR A 113 -13.55 -7.98 -8.24
CA THR A 113 -14.97 -7.95 -7.89
C THR A 113 -15.57 -9.35 -7.92
N ASN A 114 -15.16 -10.17 -8.88
CA ASN A 114 -15.60 -11.56 -8.95
C ASN A 114 -15.01 -12.36 -7.78
N GLY A 115 -13.77 -12.06 -7.36
CA GLY A 115 -13.17 -12.67 -6.18
C GLY A 115 -13.93 -12.33 -4.89
N LEU A 116 -14.26 -11.06 -4.68
CA LEU A 116 -15.08 -10.63 -3.55
C LEU A 116 -16.50 -11.19 -3.60
N SER A 117 -17.11 -11.25 -4.80
CA SER A 117 -18.39 -11.93 -5.02
C SER A 117 -18.30 -13.42 -4.70
N GLN A 118 -17.23 -14.11 -5.09
CA GLN A 118 -17.03 -15.53 -4.77
C GLN A 118 -16.91 -15.76 -3.26
N ILE A 119 -16.19 -14.89 -2.54
CA ILE A 119 -16.12 -14.97 -1.07
C ILE A 119 -17.52 -14.80 -0.47
N TRP A 120 -18.29 -13.83 -0.96
CA TRP A 120 -19.67 -13.59 -0.53
C TRP A 120 -20.59 -14.79 -0.82
N GLU A 121 -20.58 -15.30 -2.05
CA GLU A 121 -21.38 -16.46 -2.46
C GLU A 121 -21.01 -17.70 -1.66
N THR A 122 -19.71 -17.90 -1.41
CA THR A 122 -19.23 -19.04 -0.65
C THR A 122 -19.62 -18.94 0.83
N ALA A 123 -19.54 -17.74 1.43
CA ALA A 123 -20.04 -17.51 2.77
C ALA A 123 -21.56 -17.72 2.87
N ASN A 124 -22.30 -17.33 1.83
CA ASN A 124 -23.75 -17.52 1.76
C ASN A 124 -24.13 -19.01 1.62
N LEU A 125 -23.38 -19.77 0.81
CA LEU A 125 -23.54 -21.23 0.69
C LEU A 125 -23.21 -21.94 2.00
N ALA A 126 -22.11 -21.56 2.67
CA ALA A 126 -21.79 -22.09 3.99
C ALA A 126 -22.95 -21.78 4.95
N ALA A 127 -23.37 -20.51 5.06
CA ALA A 127 -24.48 -20.10 5.93
C ALA A 127 -25.80 -20.85 5.65
N SER A 128 -26.14 -21.10 4.38
CA SER A 128 -27.35 -21.84 4.02
C SER A 128 -27.26 -23.32 4.40
N THR A 129 -26.10 -23.98 4.21
CA THR A 129 -25.92 -25.38 4.65
C THR A 129 -26.03 -25.52 6.17
N PHE A 130 -25.54 -24.55 6.95
CA PHE A 130 -25.74 -24.52 8.41
C PHE A 130 -27.21 -24.28 8.78
N SER A 131 -27.93 -23.45 8.02
CA SER A 131 -29.35 -23.20 8.25
C SER A 131 -30.24 -24.38 7.88
N GLU A 132 -29.86 -25.18 6.87
CA GLU A 132 -30.61 -26.38 6.46
C GLU A 132 -30.37 -27.58 7.40
N GLN A 133 -29.18 -27.68 7.98
CA GLN A 133 -28.88 -28.66 9.03
C GLN A 133 -29.55 -28.31 10.37
N ALA A 134 -29.89 -27.04 10.58
CA ALA A 134 -30.84 -26.63 11.60
C ALA A 134 -32.25 -27.06 11.17
N GLY A 135 -32.67 -28.28 11.52
CA GLY A 135 -34.09 -28.63 11.50
C GLY A 135 -34.92 -27.60 12.28
N TYR A 136 -36.25 -27.61 12.07
CA TYR A 136 -37.23 -26.62 12.56
C TYR A 136 -37.19 -26.30 14.08
N PHE A 137 -36.48 -27.09 14.89
CA PHE A 137 -36.37 -26.95 16.35
C PHE A 137 -34.96 -26.59 16.87
N SER A 138 -33.95 -26.42 16.01
CA SER A 138 -32.58 -26.12 16.41
C SER A 138 -32.17 -24.69 16.01
N VAL A 139 -32.26 -23.75 16.96
CA VAL A 139 -31.88 -22.33 16.78
C VAL A 139 -30.35 -22.14 16.65
N LEU A 140 -29.56 -23.06 17.20
CA LEU A 140 -28.10 -22.95 17.28
C LEU A 140 -27.39 -22.92 15.90
N PRO A 141 -27.68 -23.83 14.95
CA PRO A 141 -27.02 -23.82 13.65
C PRO A 141 -27.45 -22.64 12.76
N ALA A 142 -28.70 -22.17 12.87
CA ALA A 142 -29.14 -20.93 12.20
C ALA A 142 -28.38 -19.70 12.71
N LEU A 143 -28.10 -19.62 14.01
CA LEU A 143 -27.29 -18.55 14.60
C LEU A 143 -25.83 -18.59 14.10
N ILE A 144 -25.27 -19.79 13.92
CA ILE A 144 -23.92 -19.98 13.36
C ILE A 144 -23.84 -19.49 11.91
N GLY A 145 -24.84 -19.81 11.08
CA GLY A 145 -24.91 -19.29 9.71
C GLY A 145 -24.97 -17.76 9.65
N MET A 146 -25.73 -17.13 10.56
CA MET A 146 -25.78 -15.67 10.69
C MET A 146 -24.42 -15.07 11.07
N ILE A 147 -23.67 -15.72 11.97
CA ILE A 147 -22.34 -15.27 12.38
C ILE A 147 -21.33 -15.34 11.22
N ILE A 148 -21.33 -16.44 10.46
CA ILE A 148 -20.49 -16.59 9.26
C ILE A 148 -20.77 -15.47 8.27
N MET A 149 -22.06 -15.20 8.03
CA MET A 149 -22.49 -14.16 7.10
C MET A 149 -22.07 -12.76 7.58
N ALA A 150 -22.14 -12.49 8.88
CA ALA A 150 -21.71 -11.22 9.45
C ALA A 150 -20.20 -11.00 9.28
N PHE A 151 -19.34 -11.99 9.54
CA PHE A 151 -17.89 -11.84 9.39
C PHE A 151 -17.43 -11.81 7.93
N ALA A 152 -18.03 -12.61 7.06
CA ALA A 152 -17.74 -12.55 5.63
C ALA A 152 -18.21 -11.22 5.03
N GLY A 153 -19.40 -10.75 5.42
CA GLY A 153 -19.92 -9.44 5.03
C GLY A 153 -19.03 -8.30 5.51
N LEU A 154 -18.54 -8.35 6.75
CA LEU A 154 -17.57 -7.39 7.28
C LEU A 154 -16.30 -7.36 6.44
N PHE A 155 -15.72 -8.52 6.12
CA PHE A 155 -14.50 -8.60 5.31
C PHE A 155 -14.70 -7.99 3.92
N VAL A 156 -15.78 -8.39 3.21
CA VAL A 156 -16.10 -7.86 1.88
C VAL A 156 -16.37 -6.36 1.93
N ALA A 157 -17.11 -5.88 2.94
CA ALA A 157 -17.39 -4.46 3.12
C ALA A 157 -16.11 -3.64 3.36
N VAL A 158 -15.18 -4.14 4.18
CA VAL A 158 -13.88 -3.49 4.40
C VAL A 158 -13.06 -3.44 3.12
N ALA A 159 -12.98 -4.55 2.38
CA ALA A 159 -12.25 -4.61 1.12
C ALA A 159 -12.81 -3.64 0.07
N LEU A 160 -14.13 -3.65 -0.15
CA LEU A 160 -14.79 -2.74 -1.08
C LEU A 160 -14.69 -1.28 -0.64
N GLY A 161 -14.87 -1.01 0.66
CA GLY A 161 -14.75 0.33 1.21
C GLY A 161 -13.36 0.93 0.96
N ILE A 162 -12.30 0.16 1.17
CA ILE A 162 -10.92 0.58 0.91
C ILE A 162 -10.67 0.80 -0.59
N LEU A 163 -11.17 -0.08 -1.46
CA LEU A 163 -11.04 0.08 -2.92
C LEU A 163 -11.72 1.36 -3.42
N VAL A 164 -12.96 1.58 -3.01
CA VAL A 164 -13.72 2.78 -3.40
C VAL A 164 -13.05 4.03 -2.84
N LEU A 165 -12.64 4.01 -1.58
CA LEU A 165 -11.95 5.15 -0.96
C LEU A 165 -10.65 5.49 -1.71
N ALA A 166 -9.83 4.49 -2.02
CA ALA A 166 -8.58 4.69 -2.74
C ALA A 166 -8.82 5.33 -4.13
N LYS A 167 -9.82 4.83 -4.87
CA LYS A 167 -10.18 5.36 -6.19
C LYS A 167 -10.72 6.78 -6.13
N VAL A 168 -11.64 7.05 -5.21
CA VAL A 168 -12.24 8.39 -5.03
C VAL A 168 -11.15 9.42 -4.73
N ILE A 169 -10.24 9.11 -3.81
CA ILE A 169 -9.15 10.02 -3.48
C ILE A 169 -8.21 10.18 -4.68
N LEU A 170 -7.88 9.10 -5.39
CA LEU A 170 -7.05 9.16 -6.59
C LEU A 170 -7.66 10.07 -7.67
N TRP A 171 -8.97 10.02 -7.91
CA TRP A 171 -9.66 10.92 -8.85
C TRP A 171 -9.61 12.38 -8.43
N VAL A 172 -9.76 12.67 -7.13
CA VAL A 172 -9.59 14.04 -6.62
C VAL A 172 -8.16 14.54 -6.83
N LEU A 173 -7.15 13.69 -6.60
CA LEU A 173 -5.75 14.05 -6.86
C LEU A 173 -5.47 14.25 -8.35
N LEU A 174 -5.98 13.38 -9.22
CA LEU A 174 -5.78 13.49 -10.67
C LEU A 174 -6.54 14.68 -11.27
N GLY A 175 -7.74 14.99 -10.76
CA GLY A 175 -8.48 16.19 -11.15
C GLY A 175 -7.78 17.50 -10.74
N THR A 176 -7.08 17.50 -9.60
CA THR A 176 -6.29 18.65 -9.13
C THR A 176 -4.86 18.68 -9.67
N ALA A 177 -4.49 17.75 -10.56
CA ALA A 177 -3.14 17.64 -11.12
C ALA A 177 -2.60 18.94 -11.75
N PRO A 178 -3.38 19.79 -12.48
CA PRO A 178 -2.86 21.01 -13.09
C PRO A 178 -2.18 21.95 -12.09
N VAL A 179 -2.73 22.07 -10.87
CA VAL A 179 -2.22 22.93 -9.80
C VAL A 179 -0.88 22.41 -9.30
N PHE A 180 -0.80 21.11 -9.01
CA PHE A 180 0.41 20.50 -8.47
C PHE A 180 1.51 20.37 -9.53
N ILE A 181 1.15 20.08 -10.78
CA ILE A 181 2.11 20.04 -11.89
C ILE A 181 2.63 21.44 -12.19
N ALA A 182 1.80 22.48 -12.13
CA ALA A 182 2.25 23.88 -12.22
C ALA A 182 3.27 24.24 -11.13
N CYS A 183 3.12 23.71 -9.92
CA CYS A 183 4.10 23.88 -8.85
C CYS A 183 5.48 23.23 -9.15
N MET A 184 5.58 22.31 -10.12
CA MET A 184 6.90 21.81 -10.57
C MET A 184 7.72 22.87 -11.30
N PHE A 185 7.08 23.93 -11.81
CA PHE A 185 7.73 25.01 -12.51
C PHE A 185 8.76 25.73 -11.61
N PHE A 186 8.38 26.01 -10.37
CA PHE A 186 9.20 26.77 -9.42
C PHE A 186 9.93 25.84 -8.44
N ASP A 187 11.22 26.07 -8.23
CA ASP A 187 12.00 25.28 -7.26
C ASP A 187 11.46 25.41 -5.82
N ALA A 188 10.85 26.54 -5.47
CA ALA A 188 10.28 26.79 -4.15
C ALA A 188 9.01 25.97 -3.85
N THR A 189 8.16 25.72 -4.85
CA THR A 189 6.88 25.00 -4.68
C THR A 189 6.93 23.54 -5.13
N ARG A 190 8.07 23.08 -5.65
CA ARG A 190 8.29 21.68 -6.06
C ARG A 190 8.00 20.64 -4.98
N ALA A 191 8.18 20.97 -3.70
CA ALA A 191 7.88 20.04 -2.62
C ALA A 191 6.40 19.60 -2.60
N TYR A 192 5.47 20.52 -2.92
CA TYR A 192 4.05 20.22 -3.02
C TYR A 192 3.74 19.28 -4.19
N ALA A 193 4.37 19.52 -5.35
CA ALA A 193 4.21 18.67 -6.52
C ALA A 193 4.72 17.25 -6.29
N MET A 194 5.86 17.10 -5.60
CA MET A 194 6.41 15.80 -5.22
C MET A 194 5.53 15.10 -4.18
N GLY A 195 4.98 15.84 -3.21
CA GLY A 195 4.02 15.32 -2.24
C GLY A 195 2.75 14.79 -2.91
N TRP A 196 2.21 15.53 -3.88
CA TRP A 196 1.09 15.10 -4.70
C TRP A 196 1.41 13.84 -5.52
N LEU A 197 2.59 13.78 -6.17
CA LEU A 197 2.99 12.63 -6.96
C LEU A 197 3.09 11.37 -6.09
N ASN A 198 3.72 11.50 -4.91
CA ASN A 198 3.80 10.43 -3.93
C ASN A 198 2.39 10.00 -3.47
N GLN A 199 1.53 10.94 -3.10
CA GLN A 199 0.18 10.58 -2.65
C GLN A 199 -0.64 9.93 -3.76
N SER A 200 -0.49 10.37 -5.01
CA SER A 200 -1.14 9.77 -6.18
C SER A 200 -0.64 8.34 -6.41
N LEU A 201 0.67 8.11 -6.34
CA LEU A 201 1.25 6.77 -6.46
C LEU A 201 0.79 5.85 -5.32
N LEU A 202 0.67 6.38 -4.11
CA LEU A 202 0.18 5.62 -2.96
C LEU A 202 -1.24 5.11 -3.17
N TYR A 203 -2.16 6.00 -3.54
CA TYR A 203 -3.55 5.59 -3.76
C TYR A 203 -3.72 4.72 -5.01
N ALA A 204 -2.85 4.88 -6.00
CA ALA A 204 -2.75 4.00 -7.15
C ALA A 204 -2.31 2.57 -6.77
N LEU A 205 -1.43 2.41 -5.77
CA LEU A 205 -0.93 1.11 -5.33
C LEU A 205 -1.87 0.37 -4.36
N ILE A 206 -2.78 1.07 -3.66
CA ILE A 206 -3.69 0.41 -2.72
C ILE A 206 -4.55 -0.68 -3.40
N PRO A 207 -5.23 -0.42 -4.55
CA PRO A 207 -5.99 -1.46 -5.25
C PRO A 207 -5.15 -2.70 -5.58
N LEU A 208 -3.90 -2.52 -6.02
CA LEU A 208 -2.98 -3.63 -6.30
C LEU A 208 -2.82 -4.52 -5.07
N PHE A 209 -2.50 -3.94 -3.90
CA PHE A 209 -2.32 -4.73 -2.68
C PHE A 209 -3.62 -5.40 -2.23
N VAL A 210 -4.76 -4.72 -2.35
CA VAL A 210 -6.06 -5.32 -2.01
C VAL A 210 -6.28 -6.57 -2.87
N TYR A 211 -5.96 -6.52 -4.17
CA TYR A 211 -6.15 -7.65 -5.08
C TYR A 211 -5.25 -8.84 -4.72
N VAL A 212 -4.00 -8.59 -4.39
CA VAL A 212 -3.06 -9.64 -3.96
C VAL A 212 -3.49 -10.28 -2.65
N ILE A 213 -3.90 -9.48 -1.66
CA ILE A 213 -4.36 -9.97 -0.36
C ILE A 213 -5.68 -10.74 -0.52
N ALA A 214 -6.61 -10.24 -1.33
CA ALA A 214 -7.85 -10.95 -1.63
C ALA A 214 -7.56 -12.32 -2.28
N ALA A 215 -6.65 -12.38 -3.25
CA ALA A 215 -6.23 -13.64 -3.88
C ALA A 215 -5.71 -14.66 -2.87
N PHE A 216 -4.80 -14.20 -1.98
CA PHE A 216 -4.24 -15.02 -0.92
C PHE A 216 -5.31 -15.55 0.05
N LEU A 217 -6.24 -14.69 0.47
CA LEU A 217 -7.31 -15.07 1.40
C LEU A 217 -8.30 -16.06 0.76
N ILE A 218 -8.63 -15.90 -0.52
CA ILE A 218 -9.46 -16.87 -1.25
C ILE A 218 -8.77 -18.23 -1.29
N ALA A 219 -7.48 -18.27 -1.65
CA ALA A 219 -6.71 -19.50 -1.67
C ALA A 219 -6.61 -20.15 -0.28
N ALA A 220 -6.47 -19.34 0.78
CA ALA A 220 -6.45 -19.81 2.16
C ALA A 220 -7.83 -20.33 2.65
N MET A 221 -8.94 -19.79 2.12
CA MET A 221 -10.30 -20.24 2.45
C MET A 221 -10.70 -21.55 1.75
N ALA A 222 -10.22 -21.81 0.53
CA ALA A 222 -10.57 -22.99 -0.26
C ALA A 222 -10.48 -24.35 0.49
N PRO A 223 -9.44 -24.65 1.28
CA PRO A 223 -9.37 -25.91 2.04
C PRO A 223 -10.40 -25.99 3.18
N GLU A 224 -10.69 -24.89 3.87
CA GLU A 224 -11.68 -24.87 4.95
C GLU A 224 -13.10 -25.09 4.41
N LEU A 225 -13.39 -24.52 3.23
CA LEU A 225 -14.67 -24.68 2.55
C LEU A 225 -14.89 -26.09 1.99
N THR A 226 -13.81 -26.74 1.54
CA THR A 226 -13.87 -28.14 1.10
C THR A 226 -14.18 -29.09 2.26
N LYS A 227 -13.60 -28.83 3.45
CA LYS A 227 -13.92 -29.58 4.67
C LYS A 227 -15.39 -29.38 5.07
N ILE A 228 -15.90 -28.15 5.03
CA ILE A 228 -17.31 -27.86 5.36
C ILE A 228 -18.26 -28.60 4.39
N ASN A 229 -18.01 -28.56 3.08
CA ASN A 229 -18.84 -29.24 2.08
C ASN A 229 -18.81 -30.77 2.19
N GLN A 230 -17.69 -31.38 2.59
CA GLN A 230 -17.56 -32.84 2.71
C GLN A 230 -18.23 -33.41 3.98
N ILE A 231 -18.53 -32.57 4.98
CA ILE A 231 -19.05 -33.01 6.29
C ILE A 231 -20.61 -33.02 6.33
N SER A 232 -21.28 -32.46 5.33
CA SER A 232 -22.76 -32.46 5.21
C SER A 232 -23.42 -33.85 5.09
N GLY A 233 -22.65 -34.93 4.96
CA GLY A 233 -23.18 -36.30 4.87
C GLY A 233 -23.25 -37.07 6.19
N SER A 234 -22.36 -36.79 7.15
CA SER A 234 -22.30 -37.53 8.42
C SER A 234 -21.21 -36.97 9.33
N ARG A 235 -21.62 -36.57 10.55
CA ARG A 235 -20.82 -36.33 11.76
C ARG A 235 -20.52 -34.86 12.08
N GLU A 236 -20.77 -34.55 13.36
CA GLU A 236 -20.54 -33.29 14.07
C GLU A 236 -19.46 -32.39 13.48
N LEU A 237 -19.89 -31.22 13.01
CA LEU A 237 -19.03 -30.08 12.72
C LEU A 237 -18.27 -29.71 14.00
N LYS A 238 -16.93 -29.78 13.96
CA LYS A 238 -16.11 -29.28 15.06
C LYS A 238 -16.19 -27.76 15.05
N LEU A 239 -16.54 -27.14 16.19
CA LEU A 239 -16.43 -25.69 16.42
C LEU A 239 -15.06 -25.11 16.00
N SER A 240 -14.03 -25.96 15.94
CA SER A 240 -12.68 -25.63 15.48
C SER A 240 -12.60 -25.11 14.04
N ASP A 241 -13.34 -25.70 13.09
CA ASP A 241 -13.24 -25.33 11.66
C ASP A 241 -13.96 -24.00 11.38
N LEU A 242 -15.08 -23.76 12.09
CA LEU A 242 -15.75 -22.46 12.14
C LEU A 242 -14.83 -21.37 12.72
N GLY A 243 -14.13 -21.67 13.81
CA GLY A 243 -13.17 -20.77 14.42
C GLY A 243 -12.04 -20.38 13.46
N ALA A 244 -11.55 -21.32 12.66
CA ALA A 244 -10.52 -21.06 11.65
C ALA A 244 -11.01 -20.10 10.56
N PHE A 245 -12.24 -20.29 10.05
CA PHE A 245 -12.83 -19.38 9.06
C PHE A 245 -12.99 -17.94 9.61
N ILE A 246 -13.57 -17.80 10.81
CA ILE A 246 -13.78 -16.48 11.43
C ILE A 246 -12.43 -15.78 11.69
N MET A 247 -11.44 -16.52 12.19
CA MET A 247 -10.09 -15.99 12.39
C MET A 247 -9.45 -15.53 11.08
N LEU A 248 -9.66 -16.26 9.98
CA LEU A 248 -9.13 -15.88 8.67
C LEU A 248 -9.81 -14.61 8.13
N CYS A 249 -11.12 -14.47 8.26
CA CYS A 249 -11.85 -13.24 7.89
C CYS A 249 -11.39 -12.03 8.72
N LEU A 250 -11.21 -12.21 10.03
CA LEU A 250 -10.74 -11.15 10.92
C LEU A 250 -9.29 -10.77 10.64
N ALA A 251 -8.39 -11.75 10.50
CA ALA A 251 -7.00 -11.51 10.15
C ALA A 251 -6.88 -10.84 8.77
N GLY A 252 -7.66 -11.29 7.79
CA GLY A 252 -7.72 -10.68 6.46
C GLY A 252 -8.20 -9.22 6.52
N SER A 253 -9.26 -8.95 7.28
CA SER A 253 -9.76 -7.59 7.49
C SER A 253 -8.72 -6.68 8.15
N PHE A 254 -8.01 -7.20 9.17
CA PHE A 254 -6.94 -6.47 9.84
C PHE A 254 -5.79 -6.12 8.89
N VAL A 255 -5.35 -7.07 8.06
CA VAL A 255 -4.31 -6.84 7.05
C VAL A 255 -4.75 -5.80 6.02
N LEU A 256 -6.00 -5.84 5.57
CA LEU A 256 -6.55 -4.84 4.65
C LEU A 256 -6.57 -3.44 5.26
N ILE A 257 -6.92 -3.28 6.54
CA ILE A 257 -6.87 -1.96 7.20
C ILE A 257 -5.44 -1.41 7.24
N GLN A 258 -4.45 -2.29 7.43
CA GLN A 258 -3.03 -1.91 7.47
C GLN A 258 -2.42 -1.64 6.10
N ILE A 259 -3.17 -1.79 5.00
CA ILE A 259 -2.66 -1.65 3.64
C ILE A 259 -2.08 -0.28 3.35
N GLN A 260 -2.64 0.77 3.96
CA GLN A 260 -2.13 2.13 3.81
C GLN A 260 -0.71 2.23 4.34
N SER A 261 -0.39 1.59 5.46
CA SER A 261 0.95 1.58 6.03
C SER A 261 1.97 0.86 5.12
N LEU A 262 1.54 -0.23 4.48
CA LEU A 262 2.36 -0.98 3.52
C LEU A 262 2.66 -0.14 2.27
N ALA A 263 1.63 0.52 1.72
CA ALA A 263 1.78 1.40 0.58
C ALA A 263 2.65 2.63 0.91
N GLN A 264 2.47 3.24 2.09
CA GLN A 264 3.32 4.32 2.60
C GLN A 264 4.79 3.89 2.75
N GLY A 265 5.06 2.66 3.19
CA GLY A 265 6.43 2.16 3.33
C GLY A 265 7.19 2.12 2.00
N ILE A 266 6.48 1.84 0.90
CA ILE A 266 7.07 1.76 -0.45
C ILE A 266 7.21 3.14 -1.05
N VAL A 267 6.13 3.94 -1.01
CA VAL A 267 6.10 5.27 -1.64
C VAL A 267 6.91 6.30 -0.84
N GLY A 268 6.89 6.22 0.49
CA GLY A 268 7.69 7.09 1.36
C GLY A 268 9.20 6.86 1.22
N GLY A 269 9.63 5.70 0.70
CA GLY A 269 11.02 5.43 0.32
C GLY A 269 11.47 6.17 -0.94
N LEU A 270 10.54 6.58 -1.81
CA LEU A 270 10.79 7.32 -3.05
C LEU A 270 10.91 8.83 -2.80
N SER A 271 11.62 9.25 -1.74
CA SER A 271 11.99 10.65 -1.59
C SER A 271 13.03 11.03 -2.66
N ILE A 272 12.59 11.16 -3.92
CA ILE A 272 13.40 11.50 -5.09
C ILE A 272 14.04 12.86 -4.80
N PRO A 273 15.35 12.90 -4.53
CA PRO A 273 16.00 14.16 -4.20
C PRO A 273 16.20 14.97 -5.47
N VAL A 274 15.32 15.94 -5.70
CA VAL A 274 15.42 16.87 -6.83
C VAL A 274 16.28 18.06 -6.43
N GLY A 275 17.54 18.08 -6.88
CA GLY A 275 18.52 19.14 -6.60
C GLY A 275 19.69 18.73 -5.68
N HIS A 276 20.78 19.49 -5.70
CA HIS A 276 22.00 19.16 -4.94
C HIS A 276 21.78 19.21 -3.42
N ARG A 277 20.94 20.13 -2.93
CA ARG A 277 20.61 20.29 -1.49
C ARG A 277 19.68 19.20 -0.95
N SER A 278 18.71 18.77 -1.75
CA SER A 278 17.79 17.68 -1.39
C SER A 278 18.48 16.31 -1.46
N ARG A 279 19.45 16.11 -2.36
CA ARG A 279 20.31 14.90 -2.37
C ARG A 279 21.05 14.74 -1.05
N ALA A 280 21.62 15.82 -0.52
CA ALA A 280 22.30 15.79 0.77
C ALA A 280 21.33 15.42 1.92
N LEU A 281 20.13 16.00 1.95
CA LEU A 281 19.11 15.75 2.98
C LEU A 281 18.51 14.34 2.90
N THR A 282 18.16 13.84 1.71
CA THR A 282 17.67 12.46 1.52
C THR A 282 18.77 11.46 1.89
N MET A 283 20.02 11.71 1.51
CA MET A 283 21.14 10.85 1.89
C MET A 283 21.34 10.86 3.41
N GLN A 284 21.12 12.00 4.08
CA GLN A 284 21.10 12.11 5.53
C GLN A 284 19.93 11.34 6.16
N GLY A 285 18.72 11.41 5.59
CA GLY A 285 17.54 10.66 6.04
C GLY A 285 17.70 9.15 5.91
N VAL A 286 18.25 8.67 4.80
CA VAL A 286 18.61 7.25 4.59
C VAL A 286 19.71 6.82 5.56
N LEU A 287 20.71 7.67 5.81
CA LEU A 287 21.75 7.42 6.81
C LEU A 287 21.18 7.36 8.24
N PHE A 288 20.21 8.21 8.58
CA PHE A 288 19.51 8.18 9.87
C PHE A 288 18.66 6.92 10.01
N GLY A 289 17.92 6.52 8.99
CA GLY A 289 17.18 5.25 8.97
C GLY A 289 18.09 4.02 9.12
N ARG A 290 19.24 4.02 8.42
CA ARG A 290 20.26 2.96 8.57
C ARG A 290 20.95 2.98 9.93
N ARG A 291 21.12 4.15 10.56
CA ARG A 291 21.65 4.26 11.93
C ARG A 291 20.63 3.83 12.99
N ALA A 292 19.34 4.06 12.78
CA ALA A 292 18.29 3.54 13.66
C ALA A 292 18.26 2.00 13.64
N LEU A 293 18.38 1.39 12.44
CA LEU A 293 18.50 -0.06 12.28
C LEU A 293 19.85 -0.61 12.79
N GLY A 294 20.94 0.16 12.67
CA GLY A 294 22.25 -0.22 13.23
C GLY A 294 22.34 -0.04 14.74
N GLY A 295 21.55 0.88 15.32
CA GLY A 295 21.50 1.15 16.76
C GLY A 295 20.82 0.01 17.53
N SER A 296 19.75 -0.57 16.99
CA SER A 296 19.08 -1.74 17.57
C SER A 296 19.99 -2.98 17.53
N ALA A 297 20.74 -3.19 16.45
CA ALA A 297 21.70 -4.29 16.35
C ALA A 297 22.85 -4.16 17.36
N ARG A 298 23.38 -2.95 17.58
CA ARG A 298 24.45 -2.72 18.59
C ARG A 298 23.94 -2.87 20.02
N GLN A 299 22.71 -2.43 20.30
CA GLN A 299 22.09 -2.63 21.62
C GLN A 299 21.82 -4.10 21.90
N MET A 300 21.39 -4.87 20.89
CA MET A 300 21.20 -6.32 21.01
C MET A 300 22.53 -7.05 21.20
N GLN A 301 23.58 -6.68 20.46
CA GLN A 301 24.93 -7.23 20.67
C GLN A 301 25.49 -6.90 22.05
N ALA A 302 25.28 -5.68 22.56
CA ALA A 302 25.69 -5.29 23.91
C ALA A 302 24.90 -6.04 24.99
N ALA A 303 23.61 -6.29 24.78
CA ALA A 303 22.79 -7.11 25.68
C ALA A 303 23.25 -8.58 25.68
N VAL A 304 23.53 -9.16 24.51
CA VAL A 304 24.07 -10.51 24.37
C VAL A 304 25.43 -10.63 25.07
N HIS A 305 26.34 -9.68 24.89
CA HIS A 305 27.63 -9.67 25.60
C HIS A 305 27.48 -9.60 27.13
N ARG A 306 26.52 -8.82 27.65
CA ARG A 306 26.25 -8.75 29.10
C ARG A 306 25.68 -10.05 29.66
N VAL A 307 24.81 -10.71 28.91
CA VAL A 307 24.26 -12.02 29.29
C VAL A 307 25.35 -13.10 29.23
N GLN A 308 26.18 -13.08 28.18
CA GLN A 308 27.26 -14.03 28.00
C GLN A 308 28.38 -13.85 29.05
N ALA A 309 28.67 -12.60 29.47
CA ALA A 309 29.57 -12.29 30.57
C ALA A 309 29.05 -12.77 31.93
N ARG A 310 27.72 -12.73 32.16
CA ARG A 310 27.13 -13.31 33.38
C ARG A 310 27.22 -14.84 33.41
N LEU A 311 27.14 -15.48 32.24
CA LEU A 311 27.28 -16.94 32.12
C LEU A 311 28.74 -17.41 32.27
N HIS A 312 29.72 -16.54 31.97
CA HIS A 312 31.15 -16.84 32.09
C HIS A 312 31.78 -16.21 33.35
N THR A 313 31.10 -16.28 34.49
CA THR A 313 31.74 -15.93 35.77
C THR A 313 32.83 -16.97 36.05
N PRO A 314 34.12 -16.60 36.18
CA PRO A 314 35.20 -17.58 36.32
C PRO A 314 35.06 -18.35 37.64
N GLN A 315 35.25 -19.67 37.59
CA GLN A 315 35.30 -20.60 38.73
C GLN A 315 36.37 -20.26 39.80
N THR A 316 37.10 -19.15 39.66
CA THR A 316 38.19 -18.73 40.56
C THR A 316 37.66 -18.26 41.91
N LEU A 317 36.52 -17.56 41.95
CA LEU A 317 35.91 -17.11 43.22
C LEU A 317 35.47 -18.27 44.11
N SER A 318 35.06 -19.39 43.51
CA SER A 318 34.65 -20.59 44.24
C SER A 318 35.85 -21.36 44.81
N ARG A 319 36.99 -21.33 44.11
CA ARG A 319 38.26 -21.94 44.58
C ARG A 319 38.86 -21.17 45.76
N ASP A 320 38.89 -19.84 45.71
CA ASP A 320 39.41 -19.02 46.81
C ASP A 320 38.52 -19.07 48.06
N ALA A 321 37.19 -19.24 47.87
CA ALA A 321 36.25 -19.45 48.96
C ALA A 321 36.38 -20.86 49.57
N MET A 322 36.57 -21.91 48.74
CA MET A 322 36.85 -23.27 49.22
C MET A 322 38.19 -23.36 49.96
N GLN A 323 39.26 -22.74 49.44
CA GLN A 323 40.55 -22.70 50.14
C GLN A 323 40.44 -22.02 51.50
N ARG A 324 39.69 -20.92 51.60
CA ARG A 324 39.41 -20.26 52.90
C ARG A 324 38.61 -21.13 53.86
N ALA A 325 37.63 -21.89 53.37
CA ALA A 325 36.85 -22.80 54.21
C ALA A 325 37.68 -23.99 54.72
N ILE A 326 38.61 -24.51 53.91
CA ILE A 326 39.50 -25.60 54.29
C ILE A 326 40.53 -25.13 55.32
N THR A 327 41.06 -23.91 55.19
CA THR A 327 41.96 -23.33 56.21
C THR A 327 41.25 -23.01 57.52
N ALA A 328 39.95 -22.72 57.50
CA ALA A 328 39.19 -22.41 58.71
C ALA A 328 38.83 -23.66 59.54
N ASN A 329 38.71 -24.84 58.91
CA ASN A 329 38.36 -26.10 59.58
C ASN A 329 39.56 -27.02 59.87
N GLY A 330 40.78 -26.57 59.58
CA GLY A 330 42.01 -27.35 59.75
C GLY A 330 42.84 -26.95 60.96
N HIS A 331 42.31 -27.07 62.18
CA HIS A 331 43.13 -27.05 63.40
C HIS A 331 42.77 -28.23 64.32
N PRO A 332 43.75 -29.05 64.74
CA PRO A 332 43.52 -30.19 65.61
C PRO A 332 43.52 -29.75 67.08
N ARG A 333 42.42 -30.00 67.78
CA ARG A 333 42.37 -30.29 69.23
C ARG A 333 41.17 -31.16 69.53
#